data_AF-A0A420GLI3-F1
#
_entry.id   AF-A0A420GLI3-F1
#
_cell.length_a   1.000
_cell.length_b   1.000
_cell.length_c   1.000
_cell.angle_alpha   90.00
_cell.angle_beta   90.00
_cell.angle_gamma   90.00
#
_symmetry.space_group_name_H-M   'P 1'
#
loop_
_entity.id
_entity.type
_entity.pdbx_description
1 polymer ?
#
loop_
_entity_poly.entity_id
_entity_poly.type
_entity_poly.pdbx_seq_one_letter_code
_entity_poly.pdbx_strand_id
1 'polypeptide(L)'
;MPVVNDAVKTWLNSHVERGFSPAALVEAMVGVGFEPELAQTTVNASFDAAGAPLAVRTAAPCGIEAAAGEYRYDPAPVAAGNVIRAYDRDVKVLMRCERPQIVAFADVMSDEECDEMIERSRPLLKRSTTVNPENGSNDVIPNRTSEGAWYHRGADPFLDRLEKRFASLMNWPLENGEGLQVLRYGIGAEYRAHFDYFPPSQTGSAVHMATGGQRVATLVLYLNDVAAGGETFFPDAGVSVAPRRGGAAYFRYMNGARQLDPLSLHGGAPVLEGEKWIMTKWVREGVFA
;
A
#
# COMPACT_ATOMS: atom_id res chain seq x y z
N MET A 1 -21.02 -22.77 -11.99
CA MET A 1 -20.66 -22.46 -10.59
C MET A 1 -19.19 -22.72 -10.41
N PRO A 2 -18.44 -21.83 -9.74
CA PRO A 2 -17.02 -22.04 -9.42
C PRO A 2 -16.84 -23.34 -8.60
N VAL A 3 -15.73 -24.05 -8.81
CA VAL A 3 -15.39 -25.28 -8.09
C VAL A 3 -14.06 -25.08 -7.38
N VAL A 4 -13.94 -25.57 -6.14
CA VAL A 4 -12.69 -25.54 -5.39
C VAL A 4 -11.69 -26.49 -6.07
N ASN A 5 -10.64 -25.92 -6.67
CA ASN A 5 -9.56 -26.64 -7.32
C ASN A 5 -8.20 -26.29 -6.67
N ASP A 6 -7.10 -26.84 -7.18
CA ASP A 6 -5.78 -26.59 -6.60
C ASP A 6 -5.32 -25.13 -6.71
N ALA A 7 -5.81 -24.38 -7.70
CA ALA A 7 -5.56 -22.94 -7.78
C ALA A 7 -6.24 -22.17 -6.65
N VAL A 8 -7.49 -22.52 -6.31
CA VAL A 8 -8.21 -21.93 -5.16
C VAL A 8 -7.52 -22.29 -3.84
N LYS A 9 -7.05 -23.53 -3.68
CA LYS A 9 -6.29 -23.94 -2.47
C LYS A 9 -4.96 -23.19 -2.35
N THR A 10 -4.22 -23.06 -3.45
CA THR A 10 -2.96 -22.30 -3.48
C THR A 10 -3.20 -20.83 -3.14
N TRP A 11 -4.27 -20.25 -3.71
CA TRP A 11 -4.72 -18.91 -3.38
C TRP A 11 -5.02 -18.80 -1.88
N LEU A 12 -5.87 -19.67 -1.31
CA LEU A 12 -6.21 -19.65 0.13
C LEU A 12 -4.97 -19.73 1.02
N ASN A 13 -4.11 -20.72 0.81
CA ASN A 13 -2.90 -20.91 1.61
C ASN A 13 -2.02 -19.65 1.62
N SER A 14 -1.80 -19.05 0.45
CA SER A 14 -1.00 -17.82 0.35
C SER A 14 -1.61 -16.63 1.11
N HIS A 15 -2.95 -16.54 1.22
CA HIS A 15 -3.60 -15.45 1.95
C HIS A 15 -3.63 -15.71 3.45
N VAL A 16 -3.77 -16.97 3.87
CA VAL A 16 -3.62 -17.38 5.28
C VAL A 16 -2.20 -17.04 5.77
N GLU A 17 -1.17 -17.38 4.99
CA GLU A 17 0.23 -17.03 5.30
C GLU A 17 0.47 -15.51 5.41
N ARG A 18 -0.28 -14.71 4.63
CA ARG A 18 -0.22 -13.24 4.67
C ARG A 18 -1.09 -12.63 5.76
N GLY A 19 -1.76 -13.45 6.58
CA GLY A 19 -2.51 -13.00 7.76
C GLY A 19 -3.89 -12.41 7.46
N PHE A 20 -4.49 -12.71 6.30
CA PHE A 20 -5.89 -12.35 6.05
C PHE A 20 -6.80 -13.04 7.08
N SER A 21 -7.85 -12.36 7.53
CA SER A 21 -8.87 -13.00 8.39
C SER A 21 -9.77 -14.00 7.63
N PRO A 22 -10.33 -15.02 8.31
CA PRO A 22 -11.29 -15.95 7.69
C PRO A 22 -12.48 -15.22 7.04
N ALA A 23 -13.03 -14.20 7.71
CA ALA A 23 -14.15 -13.43 7.19
C ALA A 23 -13.82 -12.74 5.86
N ALA A 24 -12.64 -12.13 5.74
CA ALA A 24 -12.21 -11.47 4.51
C ALA A 24 -12.05 -12.45 3.34
N LEU A 25 -11.55 -13.68 3.60
CA LEU A 25 -11.42 -14.70 2.56
C LEU A 25 -12.76 -15.28 2.12
N VAL A 26 -13.71 -15.44 3.04
CA VAL A 26 -15.08 -15.84 2.71
C VAL A 26 -15.76 -14.78 1.84
N GLU A 27 -15.65 -13.50 2.22
CA GLU A 27 -16.20 -12.39 1.42
C GLU A 27 -15.63 -12.38 0.00
N ALA A 28 -14.31 -12.56 -0.14
CA ALA A 28 -13.66 -12.64 -1.45
C ALA A 28 -14.14 -13.82 -2.31
N MET A 29 -14.30 -15.02 -1.71
CA MET A 29 -14.83 -16.18 -2.42
C MET A 29 -16.29 -15.99 -2.87
N VAL A 30 -17.14 -15.46 -2.00
CA VAL A 30 -18.53 -15.15 -2.33
C VAL A 30 -18.61 -14.10 -3.44
N GLY A 31 -17.73 -13.08 -3.39
CA GLY A 31 -17.66 -12.02 -4.40
C GLY A 31 -17.35 -12.51 -5.82
N VAL A 32 -16.69 -13.67 -5.97
CA VAL A 32 -16.44 -14.31 -7.28
C VAL A 32 -17.42 -15.44 -7.61
N GLY A 33 -18.50 -15.58 -6.83
CA GLY A 33 -19.65 -16.44 -7.13
C GLY A 33 -19.63 -17.83 -6.50
N PHE A 34 -18.83 -18.06 -5.45
CA PHE A 34 -18.96 -19.29 -4.64
C PHE A 34 -20.18 -19.20 -3.70
N GLU A 35 -20.83 -20.33 -3.46
CA GLU A 35 -21.89 -20.44 -2.45
C GLU A 35 -21.33 -20.15 -1.04
N PRO A 36 -22.02 -19.36 -0.19
CA PRO A 36 -21.50 -18.92 1.11
C PRO A 36 -21.07 -20.05 2.05
N GLU A 37 -21.83 -21.14 2.11
CA GLU A 37 -21.51 -22.28 2.99
C GLU A 37 -20.26 -23.04 2.51
N LEU A 38 -20.10 -23.19 1.19
CA LEU A 38 -18.91 -23.79 0.60
C LEU A 38 -17.68 -22.91 0.83
N ALA A 39 -17.81 -21.59 0.66
CA ALA A 39 -16.74 -20.63 0.94
C ALA A 39 -16.31 -20.72 2.41
N GLN A 40 -17.27 -20.68 3.34
CA GLN A 40 -16.99 -20.77 4.78
C GLN A 40 -16.26 -22.07 5.15
N THR A 41 -16.75 -23.22 4.67
CA THR A 41 -16.17 -24.53 4.98
C THR A 41 -14.76 -24.66 4.41
N THR A 42 -14.53 -24.18 3.18
CA THR A 42 -13.22 -24.27 2.52
C THR A 42 -12.19 -23.37 3.19
N VAL A 43 -12.58 -22.14 3.57
CA VAL A 43 -11.72 -21.22 4.30
C VAL A 43 -11.35 -21.81 5.66
N ASN A 44 -12.33 -22.27 6.45
CA ASN A 44 -12.08 -22.86 7.76
C ASN A 44 -11.11 -24.05 7.68
N ALA A 45 -11.32 -24.96 6.72
CA ALA A 45 -10.42 -26.09 6.51
C ALA A 45 -8.98 -25.66 6.16
N SER A 46 -8.81 -24.53 5.47
CA SER A 46 -7.48 -24.00 5.14
C SER A 46 -6.78 -23.40 6.37
N PHE A 47 -7.52 -22.74 7.28
CA PHE A 47 -6.99 -22.28 8.56
C PHE A 47 -6.67 -23.44 9.50
N ASP A 48 -7.53 -24.47 9.57
CA ASP A 48 -7.28 -25.66 10.40
C ASP A 48 -6.03 -26.41 9.91
N ALA A 49 -5.85 -26.52 8.59
CA ALA A 49 -4.69 -27.17 7.97
C ALA A 49 -3.39 -26.35 8.12
N ALA A 50 -3.47 -25.02 8.14
CA ALA A 50 -2.32 -24.15 8.41
C ALA A 50 -1.84 -24.23 9.87
N GLY A 51 -2.61 -24.86 10.76
CA GLY A 51 -2.45 -24.74 12.21
C GLY A 51 -2.94 -23.37 12.67
N ALA A 52 -2.87 -23.08 13.98
CA ALA A 52 -3.09 -21.71 14.45
C ALA A 52 -2.29 -20.77 13.53
N PRO A 53 -2.84 -19.61 13.11
CA PRO A 53 -2.03 -18.64 12.38
C PRO A 53 -0.74 -18.44 13.17
N LEU A 54 0.31 -17.89 12.55
CA LEU A 54 1.37 -17.27 13.33
C LEU A 54 0.80 -16.06 14.12
N ALA A 55 -0.15 -16.32 15.02
CA ALA A 55 -0.52 -15.53 16.15
C ALA A 55 0.78 -15.38 16.92
N VAL A 56 1.29 -14.16 16.88
CA VAL A 56 2.22 -13.65 17.87
C VAL A 56 3.38 -14.62 18.07
N ARG A 57 4.28 -14.71 17.07
CA ARG A 57 5.69 -14.81 17.46
C ARG A 57 5.91 -13.59 18.34
N THR A 58 5.91 -13.83 19.66
CA THR A 58 6.34 -12.87 20.69
C THR A 58 7.46 -12.07 20.09
N ALA A 59 7.29 -10.75 20.05
CA ALA A 59 8.20 -9.82 19.40
C ALA A 59 9.64 -10.30 19.62
N ALA A 60 10.20 -10.95 18.60
CA ALA A 60 11.62 -11.25 18.60
C ALA A 60 12.28 -9.88 18.74
N PRO A 61 13.29 -9.74 19.62
CA PRO A 61 13.92 -8.45 19.86
C PRO A 61 14.21 -7.81 18.50
N CYS A 62 13.78 -6.56 18.34
CA CYS A 62 13.79 -5.74 17.12
C CYS A 62 15.07 -5.98 16.30
N GLY A 63 15.05 -7.06 15.54
CA GLY A 63 16.18 -7.61 14.83
C GLY A 63 15.79 -7.61 13.37
N ILE A 64 15.57 -6.41 12.83
CA ILE A 64 15.78 -6.24 11.41
C ILE A 64 17.29 -6.18 11.28
N GLU A 65 17.93 -7.35 11.25
CA GLU A 65 19.28 -7.40 10.68
C GLU A 65 19.13 -6.81 9.28
N ALA A 66 19.84 -5.72 9.00
CA ALA A 66 20.08 -5.31 7.63
C ALA A 66 20.63 -6.55 6.95
N ALA A 67 19.81 -7.22 6.14
CA ALA A 67 20.14 -8.54 5.67
C ALA A 67 21.53 -8.47 5.03
N ALA A 68 22.48 -9.21 5.59
CA ALA A 68 23.83 -9.27 5.06
C ALA A 68 23.76 -9.98 3.71
N GLY A 69 23.59 -9.20 2.63
CA GLY A 69 23.47 -9.70 1.26
C GLY A 69 22.57 -8.85 0.37
N GLU A 70 22.62 -9.13 -0.93
CA GLU A 70 21.77 -8.53 -1.94
C GLU A 70 20.28 -8.84 -1.68
N TYR A 71 19.39 -7.87 -1.95
CA TYR A 71 17.94 -8.05 -1.83
C TYR A 71 17.45 -9.15 -2.78
N ARG A 72 16.66 -10.10 -2.25
CA ARG A 72 16.10 -11.20 -3.05
C ARG A 72 14.66 -10.91 -3.41
N TYR A 73 14.38 -10.78 -4.70
CA TYR A 73 13.03 -10.62 -5.21
C TYR A 73 12.24 -11.94 -5.13
N ASP A 74 11.10 -11.90 -4.46
CA ASP A 74 10.05 -12.93 -4.40
C ASP A 74 8.83 -12.49 -5.24
N PRO A 75 7.87 -13.37 -5.54
CA PRO A 75 6.69 -12.99 -6.32
C PRO A 75 5.92 -11.81 -5.70
N ALA A 76 5.55 -10.83 -6.52
CA ALA A 76 4.75 -9.69 -6.08
C ALA A 76 3.35 -10.15 -5.62
N PRO A 77 2.79 -9.59 -4.53
CA PRO A 77 1.46 -9.98 -4.06
C PRO A 77 0.35 -9.54 -5.02
N VAL A 78 0.54 -8.42 -5.72
CA VAL A 78 -0.40 -7.92 -6.74
C VAL A 78 -0.65 -8.99 -7.80
N ALA A 79 -1.92 -9.31 -8.05
CA ALA A 79 -2.33 -10.33 -9.01
C ALA A 79 -1.71 -10.10 -10.41
N ALA A 80 -1.38 -11.18 -11.11
CA ALA A 80 -0.88 -11.13 -12.48
C ALA A 80 -1.98 -10.71 -13.48
N GLY A 81 -1.57 -10.28 -14.66
CA GLY A 81 -2.46 -9.88 -15.76
C GLY A 81 -2.54 -8.37 -15.99
N ASN A 82 -3.27 -8.00 -17.05
CA ASN A 82 -3.42 -6.63 -17.55
C ASN A 82 -4.66 -5.92 -17.00
N VAL A 83 -5.59 -6.66 -16.39
CA VAL A 83 -6.78 -6.15 -15.69
C VAL A 83 -6.94 -6.94 -14.40
N ILE A 84 -7.11 -6.24 -13.27
CA ILE A 84 -7.29 -6.82 -11.94
C ILE A 84 -8.68 -6.41 -11.43
N ARG A 85 -9.48 -7.38 -11.01
CA ARG A 85 -10.72 -7.13 -10.28
C ARG A 85 -10.37 -6.75 -8.85
N ALA A 86 -10.40 -5.46 -8.53
CA ALA A 86 -10.15 -4.92 -7.20
C ALA A 86 -11.49 -4.61 -6.51
N TYR A 87 -12.01 -5.58 -5.74
CA TYR A 87 -13.29 -5.48 -5.01
C TYR A 87 -14.49 -5.07 -5.90
N ASP A 88 -14.75 -3.77 -6.01
CA ASP A 88 -15.87 -3.18 -6.74
C ASP A 88 -15.51 -2.71 -8.17
N ARG A 89 -14.22 -2.72 -8.56
CA ARG A 89 -13.76 -2.12 -9.83
C ARG A 89 -12.73 -2.97 -10.58
N ASP A 90 -12.76 -2.87 -11.92
CA ASP A 90 -11.72 -3.43 -12.78
C ASP A 90 -10.63 -2.38 -13.00
N VAL A 91 -9.40 -2.71 -12.61
CA VAL A 91 -8.24 -1.82 -12.64
C VAL A 91 -7.29 -2.27 -13.74
N LYS A 92 -6.84 -1.34 -14.59
CA LYS A 92 -5.91 -1.64 -15.68
C LYS A 92 -4.47 -1.56 -15.20
N VAL A 93 -3.67 -2.55 -15.58
CA VAL A 93 -2.22 -2.54 -15.35
C VAL A 93 -1.54 -1.96 -16.58
N LEU A 94 -0.87 -0.82 -16.40
CA LEU A 94 -0.19 -0.10 -17.48
C LEU A 94 1.27 -0.53 -17.65
N MET A 95 1.95 -0.82 -16.54
CA MET A 95 3.37 -1.18 -16.53
C MET A 95 3.69 -2.01 -15.29
N ARG A 96 4.63 -2.95 -15.42
CA ARG A 96 5.31 -3.61 -14.30
C ARG A 96 6.81 -3.42 -14.45
N CYS A 97 7.46 -2.97 -13.39
CA CYS A 97 8.89 -3.12 -13.19
C CYS A 97 9.08 -4.27 -12.21
N GLU A 98 9.90 -5.25 -12.57
CA GLU A 98 10.16 -6.40 -11.70
C GLU A 98 11.20 -6.07 -10.61
N ARG A 99 12.11 -5.12 -10.87
CA ARG A 99 13.24 -4.76 -10.00
C ARG A 99 13.55 -3.26 -10.09
N PRO A 100 13.15 -2.45 -9.08
CA PRO A 100 12.29 -2.82 -7.94
C PRO A 100 10.87 -3.18 -8.38
N GLN A 101 10.10 -3.82 -7.50
CA GLN A 101 8.70 -4.16 -7.78
C GLN A 101 7.83 -2.90 -7.79
N ILE A 102 7.55 -2.38 -8.99
CA ILE A 102 6.69 -1.21 -9.22
C ILE A 102 5.58 -1.60 -10.20
N VAL A 103 4.35 -1.17 -9.94
CA VAL A 103 3.22 -1.33 -10.85
C VAL A 103 2.54 0.01 -11.05
N ALA A 104 2.35 0.41 -12.31
CA ALA A 104 1.53 1.57 -12.65
C ALA A 104 0.13 1.10 -13.05
N PHE A 105 -0.90 1.72 -12.47
CA PHE A 105 -2.29 1.40 -12.71
C PHE A 105 -3.04 2.59 -13.31
N ALA A 106 -4.08 2.29 -14.09
CA ALA A 106 -5.14 3.21 -14.47
C ALA A 106 -6.49 2.72 -13.93
N ASP A 107 -7.44 3.65 -13.83
CA ASP A 107 -8.82 3.37 -13.41
C ASP A 107 -8.92 2.76 -11.99
N VAL A 108 -8.01 3.11 -11.07
CA VAL A 108 -8.09 2.73 -9.65
C VAL A 108 -9.21 3.49 -8.95
N MET A 109 -9.37 4.77 -9.29
CA MET A 109 -10.46 5.63 -8.83
C MET A 109 -11.21 6.22 -10.03
N SER A 110 -12.49 6.51 -9.87
CA SER A 110 -13.22 7.34 -10.84
C SER A 110 -12.87 8.81 -10.68
N ASP A 111 -13.20 9.60 -11.71
CA ASP A 111 -13.03 11.05 -11.65
C ASP A 111 -13.83 11.63 -10.46
N GLU A 112 -15.08 11.21 -10.27
CA GLU A 112 -15.93 11.66 -9.17
C GLU A 112 -15.34 11.32 -7.79
N GLU A 113 -14.79 10.12 -7.62
CA GLU A 113 -14.13 9.72 -6.38
C GLU A 113 -12.88 10.55 -6.11
N CYS A 114 -12.14 10.93 -7.17
CA CYS A 114 -11.00 11.82 -7.06
C CYS A 114 -11.41 13.24 -6.63
N ASP A 115 -12.45 13.81 -7.25
CA ASP A 115 -12.95 15.15 -6.89
C ASP A 115 -13.47 15.17 -5.45
N GLU A 116 -14.23 14.14 -5.07
CA GLU A 116 -14.77 14.05 -3.71
C GLU A 116 -13.66 13.95 -2.66
N MET A 117 -12.59 13.19 -2.92
CA MET A 117 -11.43 13.17 -2.01
C MET A 117 -10.73 14.53 -1.92
N ILE A 118 -10.56 15.25 -3.03
CA ILE A 118 -9.95 16.59 -3.04
C ILE A 118 -10.79 17.56 -2.22
N GLU A 119 -12.10 17.62 -2.47
CA GLU A 119 -13.01 18.57 -1.81
C GLU A 119 -13.14 18.29 -0.30
N ARG A 120 -13.21 17.01 0.10
CA ARG A 120 -13.19 16.62 1.51
C ARG A 120 -11.87 16.99 2.21
N SER A 121 -10.76 17.00 1.48
CA SER A 121 -9.42 17.21 2.04
C SER A 121 -9.02 18.67 2.13
N ARG A 122 -9.51 19.50 1.20
CA ARG A 122 -9.16 20.94 1.10
C ARG A 122 -9.25 21.71 2.43
N PRO A 123 -10.31 21.59 3.26
CA PRO A 123 -10.38 22.32 4.53
C PRO A 123 -9.52 21.72 5.65
N LEU A 124 -8.96 20.51 5.46
CA LEU A 124 -8.19 19.78 6.47
C LEU A 124 -6.67 19.91 6.28
N LEU A 125 -6.23 20.48 5.16
CA LEU A 125 -4.82 20.59 4.80
C LEU A 125 -4.02 21.38 5.84
N LYS A 126 -2.93 20.75 6.31
CA LYS A 126 -1.91 21.36 7.17
C LYS A 126 -0.54 21.04 6.63
N ARG A 127 0.48 21.79 7.04
CA ARG A 127 1.86 21.50 6.65
C ARG A 127 2.23 20.04 6.97
N SER A 128 2.76 19.30 6.00
CA SER A 128 3.10 17.90 6.19
C SER A 128 4.33 17.71 7.08
N THR A 129 4.34 16.61 7.84
CA THR A 129 5.44 16.20 8.73
C THR A 129 6.19 14.98 8.22
N THR A 130 7.38 14.70 8.75
CA THR A 130 8.15 13.47 8.54
C THR A 130 8.54 12.85 9.88
N VAL A 131 8.87 11.56 9.89
CA VAL A 131 9.36 10.88 11.10
C VAL A 131 10.76 11.36 11.45
N ASN A 132 10.94 11.80 12.69
CA ASN A 132 12.24 12.14 13.24
C ASN A 132 13.06 10.87 13.49
N PRO A 133 14.29 10.77 12.94
CA PRO A 133 15.09 9.55 13.02
C PRO A 133 15.60 9.22 14.43
N GLU A 134 15.72 10.21 15.31
CA GLU A 134 16.26 10.04 16.67
C GLU A 134 15.18 9.58 17.66
N ASN A 135 14.01 10.24 17.62
CA ASN A 135 12.99 10.11 18.66
C ASN A 135 11.61 9.62 18.18
N GLY A 136 11.39 9.49 16.86
CA GLY A 136 10.12 9.02 16.30
C GLY A 136 8.96 10.03 16.37
N SER A 137 9.24 11.31 16.64
CA SER A 137 8.23 12.37 16.57
C SER A 137 7.95 12.79 15.11
N ASN A 138 6.82 13.50 14.90
CA ASN A 138 6.43 14.03 13.60
C ASN A 138 6.87 15.48 13.45
N ASP A 139 7.88 15.74 12.62
CA ASP A 139 8.48 17.07 12.45
C ASP A 139 8.17 17.69 11.09
N VAL A 140 7.98 19.00 11.05
CA VAL A 140 7.94 19.76 9.80
C VAL A 140 9.38 20.02 9.34
N ILE A 141 9.76 19.50 8.18
CA ILE A 141 11.12 19.66 7.62
C ILE A 141 11.13 20.41 6.28
N PRO A 142 12.23 21.09 5.90
CA PRO A 142 12.34 21.77 4.61
C PRO A 142 12.23 20.84 3.39
N ASN A 143 12.62 19.57 3.54
CA ASN A 143 12.68 18.60 2.45
C ASN A 143 11.33 18.01 2.03
N ARG A 144 10.24 18.37 2.71
CA ARG A 144 8.86 18.00 2.37
C ARG A 144 8.03 19.27 2.35
N THR A 145 7.66 19.73 1.16
CA THR A 145 6.98 21.02 1.00
C THR A 145 5.49 20.92 0.69
N SER A 146 4.87 19.77 0.94
CA SER A 146 3.44 19.54 0.78
C SER A 146 2.61 20.06 1.96
N GLU A 147 1.31 20.16 1.69
CA GLU A 147 0.27 20.16 2.71
C GLU A 147 -0.40 18.79 2.72
N GLY A 148 -0.96 18.34 3.85
CA GLY A 148 -1.67 17.07 3.92
C GLY A 148 -2.80 17.01 4.94
N ALA A 149 -3.67 16.04 4.72
CA ALA A 149 -4.80 15.66 5.55
C ALA A 149 -4.76 14.15 5.82
N TRP A 150 -5.33 13.73 6.95
CA TRP A 150 -5.32 12.33 7.39
C TRP A 150 -6.74 11.85 7.65
N TYR A 151 -7.01 10.63 7.22
CA TYR A 151 -8.28 9.93 7.45
C TYR A 151 -8.02 8.62 8.17
N HIS A 152 -8.79 8.36 9.22
CA HIS A 152 -8.77 7.05 9.89
C HIS A 152 -9.36 5.97 8.98
N ARG A 153 -8.86 4.73 9.12
CA ARG A 153 -9.39 3.59 8.38
C ARG A 153 -10.88 3.40 8.68
N GLY A 154 -11.69 3.21 7.64
CA GLY A 154 -13.13 2.97 7.77
C GLY A 154 -13.90 4.10 8.43
N ALA A 155 -13.40 5.35 8.36
CA ALA A 155 -14.04 6.49 9.02
C ALA A 155 -15.46 6.77 8.51
N ASP A 156 -15.75 6.44 7.25
CA ASP A 156 -17.09 6.50 6.66
C ASP A 156 -17.26 5.45 5.53
N PRO A 157 -18.50 5.23 5.02
CA PRO A 157 -18.75 4.23 3.97
C PRO A 157 -18.02 4.48 2.64
N PHE A 158 -17.72 5.74 2.32
CA PHE A 158 -16.99 6.08 1.09
C PHE A 158 -15.52 5.66 1.22
N LEU A 159 -14.89 6.00 2.34
CA LEU A 159 -13.50 5.61 2.63
C LEU A 159 -13.34 4.11 2.82
N ASP A 160 -14.28 3.45 3.52
CA ASP A 160 -14.27 1.99 3.71
C ASP A 160 -14.26 1.24 2.36
N ARG A 161 -15.11 1.67 1.41
CA ARG A 161 -15.16 1.09 0.06
C ARG A 161 -13.86 1.27 -0.70
N LEU A 162 -13.25 2.46 -0.64
CA LEU A 162 -11.95 2.72 -1.26
C LEU A 162 -10.86 1.85 -0.64
N GLU A 163 -10.83 1.72 0.69
CA GLU A 163 -9.82 0.91 1.37
C GLU A 163 -9.96 -0.59 1.09
N LYS A 164 -11.19 -1.11 0.97
CA LYS A 164 -11.45 -2.49 0.50
C LYS A 164 -10.94 -2.71 -0.92
N ARG A 165 -11.15 -1.74 -1.82
CA ARG A 165 -10.59 -1.76 -3.18
C ARG A 165 -9.06 -1.78 -3.14
N PHE A 166 -8.43 -0.93 -2.33
CA PHE A 166 -6.96 -0.85 -2.25
C PHE A 166 -6.36 -2.12 -1.65
N ALA A 167 -6.96 -2.66 -0.58
CA ALA A 167 -6.56 -3.94 0.01
C ALA A 167 -6.65 -5.08 -1.01
N SER A 168 -7.75 -5.15 -1.77
CA SER A 168 -7.92 -6.12 -2.86
C SER A 168 -6.89 -5.95 -3.99
N LEU A 169 -6.62 -4.71 -4.42
CA LEU A 169 -5.65 -4.41 -5.49
C LEU A 169 -4.21 -4.73 -5.09
N MET A 170 -3.79 -4.31 -3.90
CA MET A 170 -2.45 -4.57 -3.34
C MET A 170 -2.29 -6.03 -2.90
N ASN A 171 -3.41 -6.75 -2.83
CA ASN A 171 -3.51 -8.11 -2.33
C ASN A 171 -2.90 -8.25 -0.92
N TRP A 172 -3.37 -7.41 -0.02
CA TRP A 172 -2.89 -7.30 1.37
C TRP A 172 -4.07 -7.14 2.34
N PRO A 173 -4.01 -7.68 3.58
CA PRO A 173 -5.13 -7.57 4.51
C PRO A 173 -5.53 -6.12 4.79
N LEU A 174 -6.84 -5.87 4.88
CA LEU A 174 -7.39 -4.53 5.12
C LEU A 174 -6.93 -3.97 6.48
N GLU A 175 -6.91 -4.84 7.48
CA GLU A 175 -6.49 -4.58 8.86
C GLU A 175 -5.01 -4.21 9.01
N ASN A 176 -4.19 -4.50 8.00
CA ASN A 176 -2.78 -4.12 7.95
C ASN A 176 -2.56 -2.73 7.33
N GLY A 177 -3.60 -2.09 6.80
CA GLY A 177 -3.51 -0.77 6.19
C GLY A 177 -3.53 0.35 7.23
N GLU A 178 -2.58 1.30 7.13
CA GLU A 178 -2.67 2.58 7.83
C GLU A 178 -3.83 3.43 7.31
N GLY A 179 -4.18 4.52 8.01
CA GLY A 179 -5.10 5.52 7.49
C GLY A 179 -4.64 6.15 6.18
N LEU A 180 -5.56 6.79 5.45
CA LEU A 180 -5.26 7.45 4.19
C LEU A 180 -4.64 8.82 4.44
N GLN A 181 -3.56 9.13 3.71
CA GLN A 181 -2.96 10.47 3.71
C GLN A 181 -3.21 11.15 2.36
N VAL A 182 -3.93 12.27 2.36
CA VAL A 182 -4.05 13.13 1.18
C VAL A 182 -3.02 14.24 1.24
N LEU A 183 -2.39 14.53 0.10
CA LEU A 183 -1.35 15.55 -0.02
C LEU A 183 -1.60 16.46 -1.21
N ARG A 184 -1.25 17.72 -1.04
CA ARG A 184 -1.27 18.75 -2.08
C ARG A 184 0.13 19.35 -2.26
N TYR A 185 0.54 19.47 -3.51
CA TYR A 185 1.76 20.14 -3.94
C TYR A 185 1.39 21.26 -4.92
N GLY A 186 1.71 22.50 -4.57
CA GLY A 186 1.66 23.62 -5.50
C GLY A 186 2.90 23.67 -6.40
N ILE A 187 2.98 24.66 -7.28
CA ILE A 187 4.14 24.88 -8.16
C ILE A 187 5.43 24.97 -7.33
N GLY A 188 6.45 24.24 -7.76
CA GLY A 188 7.77 24.13 -7.13
C GLY A 188 7.80 23.24 -5.87
N ALA A 189 6.65 22.82 -5.33
CA ALA A 189 6.63 21.93 -4.18
C ALA A 189 7.06 20.51 -4.59
N GLU A 190 7.88 19.88 -3.74
CA GLU A 190 8.46 18.57 -3.97
C GLU A 190 8.47 17.72 -2.69
N TYR A 191 8.84 16.45 -2.85
CA TYR A 191 9.30 15.63 -1.76
C TYR A 191 10.57 14.91 -2.18
N ARG A 192 11.69 15.21 -1.50
CA ARG A 192 12.97 14.57 -1.80
C ARG A 192 12.92 13.05 -1.63
N ALA A 193 13.87 12.40 -2.29
CA ALA A 193 14.00 10.95 -2.27
C ALA A 193 14.10 10.40 -0.83
N HIS A 194 13.27 9.42 -0.51
CA HIS A 194 13.18 8.79 0.81
C HIS A 194 12.67 7.36 0.69
N PHE A 195 12.71 6.64 1.81
CA PHE A 195 12.09 5.34 1.96
C PHE A 195 10.80 5.48 2.76
N ASP A 196 9.79 4.70 2.38
CA ASP A 196 8.54 4.61 3.14
C ASP A 196 8.64 3.65 4.33
N TYR A 197 9.53 2.66 4.26
CA TYR A 197 9.85 1.80 5.38
C TYR A 197 10.62 2.56 6.47
N PHE A 198 10.53 2.08 7.71
CA PHE A 198 11.28 2.62 8.83
C PHE A 198 12.69 2.03 8.85
N PRO A 199 13.77 2.81 8.61
CA PRO A 199 15.11 2.25 8.49
C PRO A 199 15.58 1.63 9.82
N PRO A 200 16.06 0.36 9.85
CA PRO A 200 16.49 -0.31 11.07
C PRO A 200 17.61 0.39 11.83
N SER A 201 18.43 1.16 11.12
CA SER A 201 19.54 1.93 11.68
C SER A 201 19.10 3.17 12.46
N GLN A 202 17.83 3.57 12.38
CA GLN A 202 17.29 4.74 13.07
C GLN A 202 16.59 4.32 14.37
N THR A 203 16.99 4.92 15.50
CA THR A 203 16.42 4.62 16.82
C THR A 203 14.93 4.95 16.90
N GLY A 204 14.49 6.00 16.20
CA GLY A 204 13.08 6.38 16.12
C GLY A 204 12.19 5.34 15.42
N SER A 205 12.76 4.44 14.60
CA SER A 205 11.98 3.44 13.86
C SER A 205 11.24 2.47 14.78
N ALA A 206 11.82 2.13 15.93
CA ALA A 206 11.20 1.21 16.89
C ALA A 206 9.83 1.71 17.38
N VAL A 207 9.67 3.03 17.53
CA VAL A 207 8.42 3.64 17.98
C VAL A 207 7.31 3.40 16.96
N HIS A 208 7.59 3.62 15.67
CA HIS A 208 6.60 3.45 14.62
C HIS A 208 6.31 1.99 14.28
N MET A 209 7.29 1.09 14.46
CA MET A 209 7.11 -0.34 14.23
C MET A 209 6.41 -1.07 15.38
N ALA A 210 6.21 -0.41 16.53
CA ALA A 210 5.51 -1.01 17.67
C ALA A 210 4.08 -1.45 17.35
N THR A 211 3.40 -0.73 16.43
CA THR A 211 2.07 -1.06 15.92
C THR A 211 2.17 -1.50 14.46
N GLY A 212 1.69 -2.70 14.14
CA GLY A 212 1.70 -3.24 12.78
C GLY A 212 3.07 -3.68 12.24
N GLY A 213 4.17 -3.42 12.94
CA GLY A 213 5.51 -3.77 12.45
C GLY A 213 5.98 -2.87 11.31
N GLN A 214 6.82 -3.40 10.43
CA GLN A 214 7.39 -2.66 9.30
C GLN A 214 6.33 -2.36 8.22
N ARG A 215 6.47 -1.23 7.51
CA ARG A 215 5.73 -1.01 6.26
C ARG A 215 6.29 -1.91 5.15
N VAL A 216 5.44 -2.46 4.30
CA VAL A 216 5.88 -3.44 3.29
C VAL A 216 5.70 -2.98 1.85
N ALA A 217 4.72 -2.11 1.61
CA ALA A 217 4.40 -1.57 0.30
C ALA A 217 3.60 -0.27 0.44
N THR A 218 3.54 0.48 -0.65
CA THR A 218 2.81 1.74 -0.76
C THR A 218 1.98 1.75 -2.04
N LEU A 219 0.80 2.36 -1.97
CA LEU A 219 0.00 2.77 -3.12
C LEU A 219 -0.16 4.29 -3.11
N VAL A 220 0.43 4.97 -4.09
CA VAL A 220 0.27 6.40 -4.34
C VAL A 220 -0.76 6.59 -5.44
N LEU A 221 -1.93 7.10 -5.09
CA LEU A 221 -3.01 7.41 -6.03
C LEU A 221 -2.96 8.86 -6.46
N TYR A 222 -3.15 9.12 -7.75
CA TYR A 222 -3.17 10.46 -8.31
C TYR A 222 -4.62 10.95 -8.44
N LEU A 223 -4.95 12.02 -7.71
CA LEU A 223 -6.32 12.55 -7.65
C LEU A 223 -6.60 13.56 -8.77
N ASN A 224 -5.58 14.02 -9.50
CA ASN A 224 -5.73 14.86 -10.67
C ASN A 224 -4.60 14.63 -11.67
N ASP A 225 -4.81 15.07 -12.91
CA ASP A 225 -3.74 15.20 -13.90
C ASP A 225 -2.87 16.41 -13.55
N VAL A 226 -1.55 16.27 -13.68
CA VAL A 226 -0.60 17.39 -13.55
C VAL A 226 -0.08 17.73 -14.94
N ALA A 227 -0.09 19.02 -15.29
CA ALA A 227 0.27 19.46 -16.63
C ALA A 227 1.77 19.26 -16.93
N ALA A 228 2.65 19.56 -15.97
CA ALA A 228 4.08 19.32 -16.08
C ALA A 228 4.75 19.09 -14.71
N GLY A 229 5.72 18.18 -14.66
CA GLY A 229 6.42 17.77 -13.43
C GLY A 229 5.55 16.90 -12.51
N GLY A 230 5.92 16.83 -11.23
CA GLY A 230 5.14 16.11 -10.23
C GLY A 230 5.20 14.58 -10.34
N GLU A 231 6.14 14.01 -11.09
CA GLU A 231 6.34 12.57 -11.19
C GLU A 231 6.64 11.93 -9.83
N THR A 232 6.20 10.69 -9.63
CA THR A 232 6.77 9.84 -8.58
C THR A 232 7.98 9.14 -9.17
N PHE A 233 9.19 9.55 -8.79
CA PHE A 233 10.44 9.08 -9.38
C PHE A 233 11.18 8.12 -8.45
N PHE A 234 11.84 7.13 -9.03
CA PHE A 234 12.70 6.13 -8.38
C PHE A 234 14.11 6.29 -8.95
N PRO A 235 14.98 7.12 -8.34
CA PRO A 235 16.21 7.58 -8.98
C PRO A 235 17.17 6.42 -9.26
N ASP A 236 17.31 5.49 -8.32
CA ASP A 236 18.25 4.37 -8.44
C ASP A 236 17.77 3.31 -9.46
N ALA A 237 16.47 3.27 -9.73
CA ALA A 237 15.87 2.41 -10.74
C ALA A 237 15.77 3.07 -12.13
N GLY A 238 15.93 4.40 -12.21
CA GLY A 238 15.70 5.16 -13.45
C GLY A 238 14.24 5.13 -13.93
N VAL A 239 13.28 4.92 -13.01
CA VAL A 239 11.85 4.83 -13.33
C VAL A 239 11.13 6.07 -12.80
N SER A 240 10.12 6.54 -13.54
CA SER A 240 9.21 7.60 -13.08
C SER A 240 7.79 7.29 -13.51
N VAL A 241 6.82 7.59 -12.63
CA VAL A 241 5.40 7.45 -12.92
C VAL A 241 4.77 8.83 -12.96
N ALA A 242 4.21 9.18 -14.12
CA ALA A 242 3.51 10.44 -14.29
C ALA A 242 2.16 10.45 -13.54
N PRO A 243 1.79 11.55 -12.90
CA PRO A 243 0.51 11.67 -12.20
C PRO A 243 -0.63 11.80 -13.22
N ARG A 244 -1.44 10.75 -13.32
CA ARG A 244 -2.64 10.71 -14.15
C ARG A 244 -3.85 10.42 -13.27
N ARG A 245 -4.87 11.27 -13.37
CA ARG A 245 -6.08 11.20 -12.55
C ARG A 245 -6.65 9.78 -12.53
N GLY A 246 -7.03 9.31 -11.33
CA GLY A 246 -7.58 7.98 -11.12
C GLY A 246 -6.55 6.84 -11.25
N GLY A 247 -5.33 7.12 -11.69
CA GLY A 247 -4.22 6.18 -11.74
C GLY A 247 -3.47 6.07 -10.41
N ALA A 248 -2.58 5.09 -10.31
CA ALA A 248 -1.75 4.91 -9.12
C ALA A 248 -0.39 4.30 -9.43
N ALA A 249 0.59 4.57 -8.56
CA ALA A 249 1.85 3.84 -8.49
C ALA A 249 1.83 2.95 -7.23
N TYR A 250 1.93 1.65 -7.42
CA TYR A 250 2.23 0.70 -6.35
C TYR A 250 3.70 0.35 -6.36
N PHE A 251 4.31 0.23 -5.20
CA PHE A 251 5.65 -0.31 -5.07
C PHE A 251 5.83 -1.06 -3.76
N ARG A 252 6.57 -2.16 -3.81
CA ARG A 252 6.85 -3.04 -2.68
C ARG A 252 8.33 -3.00 -2.32
N TYR A 253 8.60 -3.03 -1.02
CA TYR A 253 9.96 -2.85 -0.49
C TYR A 253 10.30 -3.76 0.66
N MET A 254 9.42 -4.69 1.07
CA MET A 254 9.78 -5.76 1.99
C MET A 254 9.42 -7.12 1.39
N ASN A 255 10.40 -8.02 1.28
CA ASN A 255 10.16 -9.39 0.81
C ASN A 255 9.67 -10.32 1.94
N GLY A 256 9.29 -11.56 1.61
CA GLY A 256 8.88 -12.58 2.58
C GLY A 256 9.97 -13.00 3.58
N ALA A 257 11.24 -12.71 3.27
CA ALA A 257 12.38 -12.89 4.19
C ALA A 257 12.66 -11.65 5.05
N ARG A 258 11.78 -10.63 5.02
CA ARG A 258 11.90 -9.35 5.75
C ARG A 258 13.16 -8.54 5.39
N GLN A 259 13.70 -8.74 4.19
CA GLN A 259 14.71 -7.84 3.63
C GLN A 259 14.02 -6.58 3.09
N LEU A 260 14.73 -5.45 3.10
CA LEU A 260 14.26 -4.17 2.56
C LEU A 260 14.91 -3.88 1.21
N ASP A 261 14.12 -3.46 0.21
CA ASP A 261 14.63 -3.19 -1.14
C ASP A 261 15.24 -1.78 -1.21
N PRO A 262 16.58 -1.63 -1.38
CA PRO A 262 17.19 -0.31 -1.51
C PRO A 262 16.79 0.42 -2.81
N LEU A 263 16.37 -0.31 -3.86
CA LEU A 263 15.94 0.31 -5.11
C LEU A 263 14.54 0.94 -5.02
N SER A 264 13.84 0.79 -3.89
CA SER A 264 12.55 1.45 -3.65
C SER A 264 12.68 2.91 -3.18
N LEU A 265 13.90 3.46 -3.16
CA LEU A 265 14.13 4.88 -2.91
C LEU A 265 13.29 5.67 -3.91
N HIS A 266 12.47 6.60 -3.43
CA HIS A 266 11.56 7.35 -4.31
C HIS A 266 11.26 8.75 -3.78
N GLY A 267 10.83 9.63 -4.66
CA GLY A 267 10.44 11.00 -4.33
C GLY A 267 9.32 11.52 -5.22
N GLY A 268 8.82 12.71 -4.89
CA GLY A 268 7.91 13.49 -5.72
C GLY A 268 8.68 14.63 -6.38
N ALA A 269 8.80 14.59 -7.71
CA ALA A 269 9.45 15.66 -8.47
C ALA A 269 8.71 16.99 -8.28
N PRO A 270 9.40 18.13 -8.42
CA PRO A 270 8.74 19.44 -8.37
C PRO A 270 7.59 19.54 -9.37
N VAL A 271 6.46 20.11 -8.95
CA VAL A 271 5.38 20.49 -9.87
C VAL A 271 5.84 21.70 -10.67
N LEU A 272 5.81 21.61 -12.01
CA LEU A 272 6.24 22.70 -12.89
C LEU A 272 5.04 23.52 -13.40
N GLU A 273 3.89 22.88 -13.61
CA GLU A 273 2.65 23.54 -14.03
C GLU A 273 1.41 22.87 -13.40
N GLY A 274 0.48 23.69 -12.91
CA GLY A 274 -0.73 23.24 -12.21
C GLY A 274 -0.51 22.97 -10.72
N GLU A 275 -1.20 21.96 -10.20
CA GLU A 275 -1.02 21.44 -8.84
C GLU A 275 -1.13 19.91 -8.85
N LYS A 276 -0.53 19.25 -7.85
CA LYS A 276 -0.60 17.79 -7.69
C LYS A 276 -1.33 17.45 -6.41
N TRP A 277 -2.36 16.63 -6.54
CA TRP A 277 -3.07 15.99 -5.44
C TRP A 277 -2.83 14.49 -5.48
N ILE A 278 -2.40 13.93 -4.35
CA ILE A 278 -2.25 12.48 -4.20
C ILE A 278 -2.91 11.99 -2.93
N MET A 279 -3.28 10.72 -2.94
CA MET A 279 -3.65 9.97 -1.75
C MET A 279 -2.68 8.81 -1.58
N THR A 280 -2.16 8.62 -0.38
CA THR A 280 -1.19 7.57 -0.07
C THR A 280 -1.81 6.56 0.88
N LYS A 281 -1.65 5.27 0.55
CA LYS A 281 -1.98 4.14 1.42
C LYS A 281 -0.70 3.37 1.69
N TRP A 282 -0.29 3.32 2.96
CA TRP A 282 0.76 2.42 3.44
C TRP A 282 0.14 1.15 4.02
N VAL A 283 0.82 0.03 3.81
CA VAL A 283 0.45 -1.25 4.41
C VAL A 283 1.59 -1.81 5.25
N ARG A 284 1.21 -2.44 6.36
CA ARG A 284 2.09 -2.98 7.41
C ARG A 284 2.24 -4.49 7.29
N GLU A 285 3.31 -5.05 7.84
CA GLU A 285 3.50 -6.50 7.86
C GLU A 285 2.46 -7.21 8.76
N GLY A 286 1.98 -6.54 9.81
CA GLY A 286 0.94 -7.02 10.71
C GLY A 286 -0.23 -6.04 10.88
N VAL A 287 -1.19 -6.44 11.71
CA VAL A 287 -2.40 -5.65 12.01
C VAL A 287 -2.03 -4.28 12.57
N PHE A 288 -2.58 -3.24 11.96
CA PHE A 288 -2.42 -1.86 12.38
C PHE A 288 -3.74 -1.37 12.98
N ALA A 289 -3.84 -1.31 14.31
CA ALA A 289 -5.03 -0.91 15.04
C ALA A 289 -4.85 0.46 15.70
#